data_AF-A0AAW3GPB5-F1
#
_entry.id   AF-A0AAW3GPB5-F1
#
_cell.length_a   1.000
_cell.length_b   1.000
_cell.length_c   1.000
_cell.angle_alpha   90.00
_cell.angle_beta   90.00
_cell.angle_gamma   90.00
#
_symmetry.space_group_name_H-M   'P 1'
#
loop_
_entity.id
_entity.type
_entity.pdbx_description
1 polymer ?
#
loop_
_entity_poly.entity_id
_entity_poly.type
_entity_poly.pdbx_seq_one_letter_code
_entity_poly.pdbx_strand_id
1 'polypeptide(L)'
;MKNRKSALRKAVMAAMLAGAITTTGGVKANELDGVLKPNSDLAIELNSIALEIDKSVKNNRFNVITLEKVNEILKRIDKVLKTADAEDLKTLLAGFDKANSLRKYSSLLSLDKKINSSIGIKGSNFISSKLLANLKTRIDSEATLKAETTQLKADIEREKLTSKELSTKLEEVTSDRDNALSESADLANKLSVAQAEADRLSQAVDSLGRLTNSAKRELTEKLAEIDQLTQDKVKAETDLETANANITTLQEELAGAKANVDKLSKEKAAADQALAEANARVSNLGQEVAAANNRVADLEAQLAEKTAELDVVKADKAELEAKVKELQSLLEQKDRSNADLQANIERLKQELADKFKDQAQPRAKTPQASNSVAKQKASKPAAKPAGQLPSTGEATANPFFTAAAVAIMTGAGLVTVMPKRQKN
;
A
#
# COMPACT_ATOMS: atom_id res chain seq x y z
N MET A 1 38.10 -52.21 -22.06
CA MET A 1 38.20 -53.67 -21.80
C MET A 1 38.85 -54.52 -22.90
N LYS A 2 39.02 -54.04 -24.15
CA LYS A 2 39.59 -54.87 -25.26
C LYS A 2 41.12 -55.03 -25.21
N ASN A 3 41.87 -54.09 -24.63
CA ASN A 3 43.35 -54.11 -24.68
C ASN A 3 44.01 -55.05 -23.64
N ARG A 4 43.36 -55.33 -22.50
CA ARG A 4 43.91 -56.23 -21.46
C ARG A 4 43.93 -57.70 -21.88
N LYS A 5 43.04 -58.12 -22.80
CA LYS A 5 43.00 -59.50 -23.34
C LYS A 5 44.12 -59.83 -24.33
N SER A 6 44.78 -58.82 -24.92
CA SER A 6 45.88 -59.00 -25.88
C SER A 6 47.22 -59.22 -25.18
N ALA A 7 47.47 -58.48 -24.10
CA ALA A 7 48.68 -58.61 -23.29
C ALA A 7 48.78 -60.00 -22.63
N LEU A 8 47.66 -60.53 -22.10
CA LEU A 8 47.63 -61.85 -21.47
C LEU A 8 47.96 -62.98 -22.47
N ARG A 9 47.53 -62.87 -23.74
CA ARG A 9 47.80 -63.89 -24.77
C ARG A 9 49.26 -63.87 -25.25
N LYS A 10 49.89 -62.70 -25.31
CA LYS A 10 51.31 -62.57 -25.68
C LYS A 10 52.23 -63.10 -24.59
N ALA A 11 51.91 -62.89 -23.32
CA ALA A 11 52.68 -63.42 -22.19
C ALA A 11 52.62 -64.96 -22.12
N VAL A 12 51.44 -65.55 -22.38
CA VAL A 12 51.28 -67.02 -22.40
C VAL A 12 52.02 -67.68 -23.57
N MET A 13 52.08 -67.04 -24.74
CA MET A 13 52.87 -67.56 -25.88
C MET A 13 54.39 -67.45 -25.65
N ALA A 14 54.87 -66.40 -24.97
CA ALA A 14 56.28 -66.28 -24.63
C ALA A 14 56.74 -67.32 -23.60
N ALA A 15 55.88 -67.66 -22.63
CA ALA A 15 56.16 -68.70 -21.63
C ALA A 15 56.15 -70.12 -22.23
N MET A 16 55.27 -70.41 -23.20
CA MET A 16 55.27 -71.69 -23.93
C MET A 16 56.53 -71.89 -24.80
N LEU A 17 57.14 -70.81 -25.30
CA LEU A 17 58.37 -70.88 -26.11
C LEU A 17 59.63 -71.08 -25.25
N ALA A 18 59.61 -70.62 -23.99
CA ALA A 18 60.73 -70.77 -23.05
C ALA A 18 60.79 -72.16 -22.36
N GLY A 19 59.69 -72.94 -22.40
CA GLY A 19 59.60 -74.26 -21.76
C GLY A 19 60.17 -75.44 -22.56
N ALA A 20 60.66 -75.24 -23.78
CA ALA A 20 61.03 -76.32 -24.70
C ALA A 20 62.53 -76.65 -24.79
N ILE A 21 63.39 -76.09 -23.93
CA ILE A 21 64.84 -76.39 -23.92
C ILE A 21 65.24 -77.01 -22.58
N THR A 22 64.70 -78.19 -22.30
CA THR A 22 65.37 -79.15 -21.42
C THR A 22 65.17 -80.54 -22.03
N THR A 23 66.19 -81.38 -21.87
CA THR A 23 66.33 -82.77 -22.34
C THR A 23 67.20 -82.96 -23.59
N THR A 24 67.94 -84.07 -23.53
CA THR A 24 69.03 -84.56 -24.38
C THR A 24 70.40 -83.95 -24.02
N GLY A 25 71.39 -84.70 -23.56
CA GLY A 25 71.51 -86.13 -23.29
C GLY A 25 72.95 -86.37 -22.86
N GLY A 26 73.16 -87.23 -21.85
CA GLY A 26 74.50 -87.70 -21.50
C GLY A 26 75.11 -88.41 -22.70
N VAL A 27 76.11 -87.79 -23.32
CA VAL A 27 76.91 -88.42 -24.36
C VAL A 27 77.91 -89.33 -23.66
N LYS A 28 77.76 -90.65 -23.87
CA LYS A 28 78.81 -91.63 -23.55
C LYS A 28 80.11 -91.16 -24.19
N ALA A 29 81.19 -91.12 -23.41
CA ALA A 29 82.51 -90.86 -23.97
C ALA A 29 82.82 -91.92 -25.04
N ASN A 30 82.90 -91.51 -26.31
CA ASN A 30 83.47 -92.36 -27.35
C ASN A 30 84.92 -92.66 -26.94
N GLU A 31 85.32 -93.93 -26.98
CA GLU A 31 86.73 -94.30 -26.86
C GLU A 31 87.46 -93.76 -28.09
N LEU A 32 88.15 -92.64 -27.92
CA LEU A 32 89.02 -92.07 -28.95
C LEU A 32 90.26 -92.97 -29.06
N ASP A 33 90.45 -93.57 -30.23
CA ASP A 33 91.51 -94.52 -30.53
C ASP A 33 92.85 -93.84 -30.84
N GLY A 34 92.85 -92.51 -30.98
CA GLY A 34 94.03 -91.71 -31.29
C GLY A 34 94.33 -91.60 -32.79
N VAL A 35 93.42 -92.06 -33.66
CA VAL A 35 93.60 -92.06 -35.11
C VAL A 35 92.60 -91.12 -35.75
N LEU A 36 93.09 -90.09 -36.44
CA LEU A 36 92.21 -89.23 -37.24
C LEU A 36 91.50 -90.07 -38.31
N LYS A 37 90.20 -89.84 -38.47
CA LYS A 37 89.43 -90.49 -39.53
C LYS A 37 90.06 -90.13 -40.88
N PRO A 38 90.29 -91.08 -41.80
CA PRO A 38 91.02 -90.82 -43.05
C PRO A 38 90.44 -89.70 -43.93
N ASN A 39 89.13 -89.46 -43.82
CA ASN A 39 88.39 -88.45 -44.56
C ASN A 39 88.08 -87.19 -43.74
N SER A 40 88.66 -87.04 -42.54
CA SER A 40 88.50 -85.82 -41.77
C SER A 40 89.29 -84.69 -42.43
N ASP A 41 88.77 -83.46 -42.37
CA ASP A 41 89.42 -82.30 -42.98
C ASP A 41 90.84 -82.13 -42.43
N LEU A 42 91.03 -82.36 -41.12
CA LEU A 42 92.33 -82.33 -40.47
C LEU A 42 93.27 -83.42 -41.02
N ALA A 43 92.78 -84.65 -41.17
CA ALA A 43 93.58 -85.77 -41.71
C ALA A 43 93.99 -85.53 -43.16
N ILE A 44 93.07 -85.04 -43.98
CA ILE A 44 93.30 -84.72 -45.40
C ILE A 44 94.35 -83.62 -45.53
N GLU A 45 94.22 -82.53 -44.77
CA GLU A 45 95.16 -81.42 -44.86
C GLU A 45 96.56 -81.78 -44.33
N LEU A 46 96.65 -82.53 -43.22
CA LEU A 46 97.94 -83.01 -42.70
C LEU A 46 98.63 -83.99 -43.67
N ASN A 47 97.87 -84.89 -44.31
CA ASN A 47 98.41 -85.78 -45.34
C ASN A 47 98.85 -85.01 -46.59
N SER A 48 98.12 -83.96 -47.00
CA SER A 48 98.54 -83.08 -48.10
C SER A 48 99.89 -82.40 -47.79
N ILE A 49 100.08 -81.94 -46.57
CA ILE A 49 101.33 -81.32 -46.12
C ILE A 49 102.47 -82.35 -46.09
N ALA A 50 102.19 -83.59 -45.66
CA ALA A 50 103.15 -84.69 -45.68
C ALA A 50 103.67 -85.00 -47.09
N LEU A 51 102.75 -85.02 -48.06
CA LEU A 51 103.08 -85.24 -49.47
C LEU A 51 103.86 -84.06 -50.07
N GLU A 52 103.56 -82.82 -49.65
CA GLU A 52 104.29 -81.62 -50.07
C GLU A 52 105.75 -81.67 -49.59
N ILE A 53 105.98 -82.02 -48.32
CA ILE A 53 107.32 -82.24 -47.76
C ILE A 53 108.08 -83.30 -48.58
N ASP A 54 107.47 -84.45 -48.84
CA ASP A 54 108.11 -85.53 -49.61
C ASP A 54 108.51 -85.10 -51.03
N LYS A 55 107.67 -84.31 -51.70
CA LYS A 55 107.97 -83.75 -53.02
C LYS A 55 109.12 -82.73 -52.96
N SER A 56 109.12 -81.85 -51.97
CA SER A 56 110.17 -80.83 -51.79
C SER A 56 111.52 -81.43 -51.42
N VAL A 57 111.56 -82.54 -50.67
CA VAL A 57 112.82 -83.25 -50.34
C VAL A 57 113.40 -83.95 -51.58
N LYS A 58 112.58 -84.71 -52.33
CA LYS A 58 113.04 -85.50 -53.49
C LYS A 58 113.54 -84.65 -54.65
N ASN A 59 113.04 -83.42 -54.78
CA ASN A 59 113.44 -82.50 -55.86
C ASN A 59 114.72 -81.71 -55.55
N ASN A 60 115.37 -81.91 -54.39
CA ASN A 60 116.61 -81.24 -54.02
C ASN A 60 117.79 -82.21 -53.97
N ARG A 61 118.92 -81.87 -54.61
CA ARG A 61 120.14 -82.70 -54.68
C ARG A 61 120.74 -83.07 -53.32
N PHE A 62 120.47 -82.26 -52.29
CA PHE A 62 120.97 -82.49 -50.92
C PHE A 62 119.93 -83.15 -50.00
N ASN A 63 118.74 -83.50 -50.51
CA ASN A 63 117.66 -84.11 -49.71
C ASN A 63 117.24 -83.26 -48.49
N VAL A 64 117.30 -81.92 -48.62
CA VAL A 64 117.05 -80.91 -47.58
C VAL A 64 116.02 -79.90 -48.11
N ILE A 65 115.14 -79.34 -47.27
CA ILE A 65 114.19 -78.29 -47.67
C ILE A 65 114.74 -76.92 -47.26
N THR A 66 114.47 -75.87 -48.04
CA THR A 66 114.86 -74.49 -47.66
C THR A 66 114.09 -74.00 -46.43
N LEU A 67 114.73 -73.20 -45.59
CA LEU A 67 114.12 -72.58 -44.39
C LEU A 67 112.82 -71.81 -44.71
N GLU A 68 112.76 -71.17 -45.87
CA GLU A 68 111.58 -70.41 -46.32
C GLU A 68 110.38 -71.32 -46.57
N LYS A 69 110.58 -72.45 -47.24
CA LYS A 69 109.52 -73.43 -47.50
C LYS A 69 109.08 -74.14 -46.22
N VAL A 70 110.00 -74.39 -45.29
CA VAL A 70 109.69 -74.91 -43.96
C VAL A 70 108.77 -73.94 -43.19
N ASN A 71 109.05 -72.64 -43.22
CA ASN A 71 108.21 -71.63 -42.58
C ASN A 71 106.79 -71.58 -43.18
N GLU A 72 106.67 -71.75 -44.50
CA GLU A 72 105.38 -71.84 -45.18
C GLU A 72 104.59 -73.08 -44.74
N ILE A 73 105.25 -74.24 -44.69
CA ILE A 73 104.68 -75.50 -44.20
C ILE A 73 104.22 -75.35 -42.74
N LEU A 74 105.04 -74.77 -41.87
CA LEU A 74 104.68 -74.56 -40.46
C LEU A 74 103.52 -73.58 -40.29
N LYS A 75 103.42 -72.53 -41.12
CA LYS A 75 102.26 -71.62 -41.14
C LYS A 75 101.00 -72.34 -41.59
N ARG A 76 101.10 -73.21 -42.60
CA ARG A 76 99.97 -74.01 -43.07
C ARG A 76 99.49 -74.96 -41.98
N ILE A 77 100.40 -75.67 -41.31
CA ILE A 77 100.10 -76.54 -40.16
C ILE A 77 99.43 -75.75 -39.02
N ASP A 78 99.91 -74.55 -38.69
CA ASP A 78 99.30 -73.68 -37.69
C ASP A 78 97.86 -73.29 -38.05
N LYS A 79 97.62 -72.96 -39.33
CA LYS A 79 96.28 -72.62 -39.84
C LYS A 79 95.33 -73.82 -39.74
N VAL A 80 95.77 -74.99 -40.22
CA VAL A 80 95.02 -76.25 -40.19
C VAL A 80 94.62 -76.60 -38.76
N LEU A 81 95.56 -76.51 -37.81
CA LEU A 81 95.29 -76.78 -36.40
C LEU A 81 94.35 -75.75 -35.76
N LYS A 82 94.34 -74.49 -36.21
CA LYS A 82 93.39 -73.45 -35.74
C LYS A 82 91.97 -73.72 -36.18
N THR A 83 91.79 -74.16 -37.42
CA THR A 83 90.47 -74.41 -38.01
C THR A 83 89.95 -75.83 -37.79
N ALA A 84 90.79 -76.74 -37.31
CA ALA A 84 90.41 -78.12 -37.00
C ALA A 84 89.18 -78.19 -36.08
N ASP A 85 88.31 -79.16 -36.31
CA ASP A 85 87.15 -79.35 -35.44
C ASP A 85 87.58 -79.86 -34.05
N ALA A 86 86.71 -79.65 -33.05
CA ALA A 86 87.02 -79.99 -31.66
C ALA A 86 87.13 -81.51 -31.43
N GLU A 87 86.49 -82.33 -32.26
CA GLU A 87 86.47 -83.78 -32.12
C GLU A 87 87.72 -84.42 -32.72
N ASP A 88 88.18 -83.93 -33.88
CA ASP A 88 89.46 -84.26 -34.51
C ASP A 88 90.64 -83.87 -33.62
N LEU A 89 90.61 -82.70 -32.98
CA LEU A 89 91.64 -82.28 -32.02
C LEU A 89 91.64 -83.14 -30.74
N LYS A 90 90.47 -83.54 -30.23
CA LYS A 90 90.36 -84.49 -29.10
C LYS A 90 90.87 -85.87 -29.48
N THR A 91 90.53 -86.35 -30.68
CA THR A 91 91.05 -87.60 -31.25
C THR A 91 92.58 -87.53 -31.31
N LEU A 92 93.11 -86.40 -31.78
CA LEU A 92 94.54 -86.15 -31.85
C LEU A 92 95.19 -86.23 -30.45
N LEU A 93 94.57 -85.60 -29.45
CA LEU A 93 95.07 -85.53 -28.08
C LEU A 93 95.01 -86.88 -27.35
N ALA A 94 93.95 -87.66 -27.54
CA ALA A 94 93.78 -88.99 -26.92
C ALA A 94 94.90 -89.97 -27.30
N GLY A 95 95.54 -89.76 -28.46
CA GLY A 95 96.72 -90.52 -28.88
C GLY A 95 98.03 -90.12 -28.18
N PHE A 96 98.09 -89.00 -27.42
CA PHE A 96 99.26 -88.58 -26.63
C PHE A 96 99.28 -89.16 -25.20
N ASP A 97 98.12 -89.50 -24.62
CA ASP A 97 97.96 -89.80 -23.19
C ASP A 97 98.21 -91.29 -22.83
N LYS A 98 98.07 -92.19 -23.81
CA LYS A 98 98.36 -93.62 -23.57
C LYS A 98 99.89 -93.77 -23.51
N ALA A 99 100.42 -94.21 -22.36
CA ALA A 99 101.83 -94.48 -22.06
C ALA A 99 102.50 -95.59 -22.93
N ASN A 100 102.30 -95.48 -24.23
CA ASN A 100 102.82 -96.34 -25.26
C ASN A 100 103.24 -95.39 -26.38
N SER A 101 104.57 -95.28 -26.57
CA SER A 101 105.30 -94.41 -27.49
C SER A 101 104.54 -93.96 -28.75
N LEU A 102 104.90 -92.79 -29.29
CA LEU A 102 104.50 -92.19 -30.57
C LEU A 102 104.48 -93.12 -31.83
N ARG A 103 104.64 -94.44 -31.69
CA ARG A 103 104.51 -95.47 -32.72
C ARG A 103 103.15 -95.53 -33.42
N LYS A 104 102.03 -95.15 -32.78
CA LYS A 104 100.72 -95.11 -33.46
C LYS A 104 100.48 -93.83 -34.27
N TYR A 105 101.31 -92.80 -34.07
CA TYR A 105 101.34 -91.58 -34.87
C TYR A 105 102.29 -91.70 -36.06
N SER A 106 102.10 -92.70 -36.93
CA SER A 106 102.98 -92.83 -38.10
C SER A 106 102.95 -91.58 -38.97
N SER A 107 101.80 -90.92 -39.15
CA SER A 107 101.68 -89.71 -39.98
C SER A 107 102.30 -88.47 -39.32
N LEU A 108 101.91 -88.09 -38.09
CA LEU A 108 102.47 -86.90 -37.42
C LEU A 108 103.91 -87.08 -36.97
N LEU A 109 104.29 -88.24 -36.42
CA LEU A 109 105.67 -88.51 -36.05
C LEU A 109 106.55 -88.67 -37.30
N SER A 110 106.04 -89.23 -38.41
CA SER A 110 106.80 -89.18 -39.68
C SER A 110 106.87 -87.78 -40.24
N LEU A 111 105.83 -86.95 -40.09
CA LEU A 111 105.86 -85.55 -40.49
C LEU A 111 106.91 -84.77 -39.70
N ASP A 112 106.89 -84.91 -38.38
CA ASP A 112 107.83 -84.26 -37.46
C ASP A 112 109.27 -84.78 -37.69
N LYS A 113 109.45 -86.11 -37.89
CA LYS A 113 110.74 -86.70 -38.28
C LYS A 113 111.21 -86.24 -39.66
N LYS A 114 110.32 -86.15 -40.65
CA LYS A 114 110.64 -85.69 -42.01
C LYS A 114 111.08 -84.24 -41.96
N ILE A 115 110.30 -83.36 -41.33
CA ILE A 115 110.64 -81.96 -41.08
C ILE A 115 112.02 -81.86 -40.40
N ASN A 116 112.26 -82.61 -39.32
CA ASN A 116 113.54 -82.60 -38.59
C ASN A 116 114.72 -83.09 -39.45
N SER A 117 114.54 -84.17 -40.22
CA SER A 117 115.57 -84.71 -41.13
C SER A 117 115.90 -83.75 -42.27
N SER A 118 114.90 -83.00 -42.75
CA SER A 118 115.05 -82.04 -43.84
C SER A 118 115.66 -80.70 -43.43
N ILE A 119 115.89 -80.46 -42.12
CA ILE A 119 116.45 -79.20 -41.57
C ILE A 119 117.77 -79.45 -40.81
N GLY A 120 118.14 -80.72 -40.55
CA GLY A 120 119.40 -81.08 -39.87
C GLY A 120 119.38 -80.89 -38.35
N ILE A 121 118.21 -80.66 -37.75
CA ILE A 121 118.05 -80.46 -36.30
C ILE A 121 117.53 -81.77 -35.68
N LYS A 122 118.35 -82.41 -34.84
CA LYS A 122 117.92 -83.59 -34.07
C LYS A 122 117.22 -83.15 -32.79
N GLY A 123 115.94 -83.53 -32.61
CA GLY A 123 115.24 -83.47 -31.32
C GLY A 123 114.16 -82.40 -31.14
N SER A 124 113.76 -81.69 -32.20
CA SER A 124 112.69 -80.67 -32.12
C SER A 124 111.29 -81.25 -32.42
N ASN A 125 110.35 -81.17 -31.47
CA ASN A 125 108.97 -81.63 -31.66
C ASN A 125 108.06 -80.49 -32.16
N PHE A 126 108.23 -80.06 -33.40
CA PHE A 126 107.59 -78.85 -33.94
C PHE A 126 106.07 -78.97 -33.99
N ILE A 127 105.54 -80.11 -34.47
CA ILE A 127 104.10 -80.31 -34.60
C ILE A 127 103.41 -80.32 -33.23
N SER A 128 104.01 -81.01 -32.26
CA SER A 128 103.50 -81.07 -30.89
C SER A 128 103.48 -79.69 -30.23
N SER A 129 104.50 -78.85 -30.47
CA SER A 129 104.55 -77.48 -29.95
C SER A 129 103.44 -76.60 -30.52
N LYS A 130 103.12 -76.74 -31.82
CA LYS A 130 102.04 -75.99 -32.49
C LYS A 130 100.66 -76.44 -32.04
N LEU A 131 100.48 -77.74 -31.85
CA LEU A 131 99.28 -78.30 -31.24
C LEU A 131 99.08 -77.77 -29.82
N LEU A 132 100.12 -77.77 -28.98
CA LEU A 132 100.06 -77.26 -27.61
C LEU A 132 99.72 -75.77 -27.57
N ALA A 133 100.34 -74.96 -28.45
CA ALA A 133 100.05 -73.54 -28.57
C ALA A 133 98.60 -73.27 -28.98
N ASN A 134 98.07 -74.06 -29.91
CA ASN A 134 96.67 -74.00 -30.33
C ASN A 134 95.69 -74.35 -29.20
N LEU A 135 95.96 -75.44 -28.48
CA LEU A 135 95.17 -75.86 -27.33
C LEU A 135 95.15 -74.78 -26.26
N LYS A 136 96.31 -74.16 -25.98
CA LYS A 136 96.40 -73.01 -25.07
C LYS A 136 95.48 -71.86 -25.54
N THR A 137 95.49 -71.53 -26.82
CA THR A 137 94.62 -70.47 -27.36
C THR A 137 93.13 -70.81 -27.23
N ARG A 138 92.76 -72.07 -27.46
CA ARG A 138 91.37 -72.54 -27.31
C ARG A 138 90.92 -72.55 -25.84
N ILE A 139 91.78 -72.99 -24.93
CA ILE A 139 91.53 -72.96 -23.47
C ILE A 139 91.32 -71.51 -23.01
N ASP A 140 92.16 -70.58 -23.45
CA ASP A 140 92.01 -69.16 -23.13
C ASP A 140 90.68 -68.62 -23.67
N SER A 141 90.29 -69.00 -24.90
CA SER A 141 88.99 -68.60 -25.49
C SER A 141 87.78 -69.24 -24.79
N GLU A 142 87.89 -70.47 -24.29
CA GLU A 142 86.83 -71.12 -23.52
C GLU A 142 86.67 -70.44 -22.16
N ALA A 143 87.78 -70.05 -21.53
CA ALA A 143 87.77 -69.29 -20.29
C ALA A 143 87.09 -67.92 -20.48
N THR A 144 87.36 -67.21 -21.59
CA THR A 144 86.67 -65.94 -21.90
C THR A 144 85.19 -66.15 -22.18
N LEU A 145 84.82 -67.15 -22.98
CA LEU A 145 83.40 -67.48 -23.24
C LEU A 145 82.66 -67.87 -21.96
N LYS A 146 83.31 -68.60 -21.05
CA LYS A 146 82.74 -68.93 -19.75
C LYS A 146 82.52 -67.68 -18.89
N ALA A 147 83.46 -66.74 -18.89
CA ALA A 147 83.30 -65.46 -18.20
C ALA A 147 82.14 -64.64 -18.81
N GLU A 148 82.07 -64.54 -20.13
CA GLU A 148 80.98 -63.85 -20.84
C GLU A 148 79.61 -64.50 -20.57
N THR A 149 79.52 -65.83 -20.59
CA THR A 149 78.26 -66.52 -20.27
C THR A 149 77.84 -66.32 -18.81
N THR A 150 78.77 -66.24 -17.86
CA THR A 150 78.44 -65.88 -16.48
C THR A 150 77.96 -64.44 -16.34
N GLN A 151 78.58 -63.51 -17.07
CA GLN A 151 78.20 -62.10 -17.09
C GLN A 151 76.81 -61.92 -17.70
N LEU A 152 76.55 -62.52 -18.87
CA LEU A 152 75.25 -62.48 -19.53
C LEU A 152 74.14 -63.06 -18.65
N LYS A 153 74.41 -64.14 -17.91
CA LYS A 153 73.45 -64.68 -16.93
C LYS A 153 73.15 -63.67 -15.83
N ALA A 154 74.17 -63.00 -15.28
CA ALA A 154 73.98 -61.98 -14.27
C ALA A 154 73.16 -60.78 -14.79
N ASP A 155 73.42 -60.35 -16.03
CA ASP A 155 72.71 -59.23 -16.65
C ASP A 155 71.26 -59.59 -16.99
N ILE A 156 70.99 -60.82 -17.44
CA ILE A 156 69.61 -61.33 -17.62
C ILE A 156 68.84 -61.29 -16.29
N GLU A 157 69.46 -61.71 -15.19
CA GLU A 157 68.78 -61.67 -13.88
C GLU A 157 68.55 -60.24 -13.39
N ARG A 158 69.48 -59.30 -13.63
CA ARG A 158 69.25 -57.87 -13.38
C ARG A 158 68.08 -57.34 -14.21
N GLU A 159 68.03 -57.64 -15.50
CA GLU A 159 66.97 -57.19 -16.40
C GLU A 159 65.59 -57.77 -16.03
N LYS A 160 65.55 -58.99 -15.49
CA LYS A 160 64.31 -59.54 -14.94
C LYS A 160 63.84 -58.79 -13.70
N LEU A 161 64.75 -58.45 -12.80
CA LEU A 161 64.43 -57.68 -11.59
C LEU A 161 63.94 -56.28 -11.93
N THR A 162 64.62 -55.57 -12.83
CA THR A 162 64.20 -54.25 -13.30
C THR A 162 62.85 -54.33 -14.01
N SER A 163 62.63 -55.34 -14.86
CA SER A 163 61.34 -55.56 -15.53
C SER A 163 60.19 -55.78 -14.53
N LYS A 164 60.44 -56.54 -13.45
CA LYS A 164 59.47 -56.76 -12.38
C LYS A 164 59.14 -55.47 -11.62
N GLU A 165 60.17 -54.70 -11.25
CA GLU A 165 59.98 -53.41 -10.55
C GLU A 165 59.19 -52.42 -11.41
N LEU A 166 59.51 -52.32 -12.70
CA LEU A 166 58.77 -51.50 -13.65
C LEU A 166 57.30 -51.95 -13.79
N SER A 167 57.05 -53.26 -13.76
CA SER A 167 55.68 -53.80 -13.79
C SER A 167 54.89 -53.37 -12.54
N THR A 168 55.48 -53.45 -11.35
CA THR A 168 54.82 -53.01 -10.10
C THR A 168 54.53 -51.51 -10.11
N LYS A 169 55.51 -50.68 -10.51
CA LYS A 169 55.29 -49.23 -10.63
C LYS A 169 54.21 -48.89 -11.66
N LEU A 170 54.12 -49.63 -12.75
CA LEU A 170 53.07 -49.44 -13.76
C LEU A 170 51.67 -49.76 -13.21
N GLU A 171 51.56 -50.75 -12.34
CA GLU A 171 50.30 -51.10 -11.65
C GLU A 171 49.89 -50.03 -10.64
N GLU A 172 50.82 -49.54 -9.81
CA GLU A 172 50.57 -48.43 -8.88
C GLU A 172 50.09 -47.17 -9.61
N VAL A 173 50.85 -46.72 -10.62
CA VAL A 173 50.48 -45.53 -11.41
C VAL A 173 49.13 -45.72 -12.11
N THR A 174 48.79 -46.94 -12.52
CA THR A 174 47.48 -47.24 -13.10
C THR A 174 46.37 -47.12 -12.07
N SER A 175 46.58 -47.60 -10.84
CA SER A 175 45.62 -47.48 -9.75
C SER A 175 45.41 -46.02 -9.35
N ASP A 176 46.50 -45.25 -9.18
CA ASP A 176 46.43 -43.84 -8.82
C ASP A 176 45.73 -43.01 -9.89
N ARG A 177 46.01 -43.29 -11.16
CA ARG A 177 45.29 -42.66 -12.27
C ARG A 177 43.79 -42.97 -12.23
N ASP A 178 43.42 -44.22 -12.01
CA ASP A 178 42.01 -44.63 -12.00
C ASP A 178 41.27 -43.99 -10.80
N ASN A 179 41.93 -43.85 -9.64
CA ASN A 179 41.41 -43.11 -8.48
C ASN A 179 41.23 -41.61 -8.78
N ALA A 180 42.26 -40.96 -9.33
CA ALA A 180 42.20 -39.54 -9.68
C ALA A 180 41.11 -39.24 -10.73
N LEU A 181 40.86 -40.16 -11.66
CA LEU A 181 39.75 -40.05 -12.62
C LEU A 181 38.38 -40.15 -11.93
N SER A 182 38.24 -41.02 -10.94
CA SER A 182 37.00 -41.12 -10.15
C SER A 182 36.75 -39.84 -9.35
N GLU A 183 37.77 -39.32 -8.66
CA GLU A 183 37.66 -38.06 -7.90
C GLU A 183 37.35 -36.88 -8.83
N SER A 184 37.98 -36.82 -10.00
CA SER A 184 37.70 -35.79 -11.01
C SER A 184 36.26 -35.85 -11.51
N ALA A 185 35.70 -37.05 -11.72
CA ALA A 185 34.31 -37.23 -12.10
C ALA A 185 33.34 -36.78 -11.00
N ASP A 186 33.63 -37.11 -9.73
CA ASP A 186 32.81 -36.68 -8.60
C ASP A 186 32.83 -35.16 -8.40
N LEU A 187 34.00 -34.53 -8.55
CA LEU A 187 34.15 -33.08 -8.50
C LEU A 187 33.39 -32.40 -9.65
N ALA A 188 33.45 -32.95 -10.87
CA ALA A 188 32.68 -32.43 -12.01
C ALA A 188 31.17 -32.49 -11.76
N ASN A 189 30.67 -33.58 -11.17
CA ASN A 189 29.26 -33.72 -10.80
C ASN A 189 28.85 -32.71 -9.72
N LYS A 190 29.66 -32.56 -8.66
CA LYS A 190 29.41 -31.56 -7.61
C LYS A 190 29.40 -30.13 -8.16
N LEU A 191 30.32 -29.82 -9.08
CA LEU A 191 30.37 -28.52 -9.74
C LEU A 191 29.12 -28.25 -10.59
N SER A 192 28.65 -29.27 -11.33
CA SER A 192 27.42 -29.15 -12.12
C SER A 192 26.18 -28.93 -11.24
N VAL A 193 26.08 -29.62 -10.10
CA VAL A 193 24.99 -29.42 -9.14
C VAL A 193 25.05 -28.02 -8.54
N ALA A 194 26.22 -27.57 -8.10
CA ALA A 194 26.40 -26.23 -7.55
C ALA A 194 26.06 -25.12 -8.57
N GLN A 195 26.42 -25.31 -9.84
CA GLN A 195 26.06 -24.38 -10.90
C GLN A 195 24.54 -24.32 -11.12
N ALA A 196 23.87 -25.47 -11.15
CA ALA A 196 22.42 -25.51 -11.29
C ALA A 196 21.69 -24.87 -10.09
N GLU A 197 22.26 -24.99 -8.88
CA GLU A 197 21.73 -24.32 -7.69
C GLU A 197 21.95 -22.81 -7.75
N ALA A 198 23.12 -22.35 -8.16
CA ALA A 198 23.40 -20.93 -8.37
C ALA A 198 22.43 -20.29 -9.38
N ASP A 199 22.17 -20.97 -10.49
CA ASP A 199 21.22 -20.50 -11.51
C ASP A 199 19.78 -20.40 -10.95
N ARG A 200 19.35 -21.40 -10.16
CA ARG A 200 18.03 -21.38 -9.48
C ARG A 200 17.93 -20.25 -8.48
N LEU A 201 18.96 -20.05 -7.65
CA LEU A 201 18.99 -18.96 -6.66
C LEU A 201 18.97 -17.59 -7.36
N SER A 202 19.69 -17.43 -8.47
CA SER A 202 19.66 -16.20 -9.26
C SER A 202 18.24 -15.90 -9.77
N GLN A 203 17.55 -16.91 -10.32
CA GLN A 203 16.16 -16.75 -10.78
C GLN A 203 15.20 -16.41 -9.63
N ALA A 204 15.40 -17.01 -8.45
CA ALA A 204 14.60 -16.71 -7.27
C ALA A 204 14.82 -15.26 -6.79
N VAL A 205 16.07 -14.80 -6.78
CA VAL A 205 16.41 -13.40 -6.45
C VAL A 205 15.77 -12.43 -7.44
N ASP A 206 15.80 -12.73 -8.74
CA ASP A 206 15.15 -11.90 -9.76
C ASP A 206 13.62 -11.84 -9.55
N SER A 207 13.00 -12.98 -9.24
CA SER A 207 11.56 -13.05 -8.94
C SER A 207 11.21 -12.24 -7.69
N LEU A 208 12.00 -12.35 -6.62
CA LEU A 208 11.84 -11.54 -5.41
C LEU A 208 12.00 -10.06 -5.72
N GLY A 209 13.00 -9.68 -6.53
CA GLY A 209 13.18 -8.30 -6.98
C GLY A 209 11.95 -7.74 -7.70
N ARG A 210 11.31 -8.53 -8.57
CA ARG A 210 10.05 -8.15 -9.24
C ARG A 210 8.90 -7.97 -8.24
N LEU A 211 8.73 -8.90 -7.30
CA LEU A 211 7.70 -8.82 -6.26
C LEU A 211 7.90 -7.61 -5.35
N THR A 212 9.14 -7.33 -4.92
CA THR A 212 9.47 -6.16 -4.12
C THR A 212 9.14 -4.86 -4.87
N ASN A 213 9.46 -4.79 -6.17
CA ASN A 213 9.12 -3.63 -6.98
C ASN A 213 7.61 -3.46 -7.17
N SER A 214 6.86 -4.56 -7.32
CA SER A 214 5.39 -4.53 -7.38
C SER A 214 4.80 -4.00 -6.07
N ALA A 215 5.23 -4.55 -4.93
CA ALA A 215 4.77 -4.13 -3.61
C ALA A 215 5.10 -2.65 -3.34
N LYS A 216 6.27 -2.18 -3.80
CA LYS A 216 6.65 -0.76 -3.68
C LYS A 216 5.73 0.16 -4.48
N ARG A 217 5.32 -0.25 -5.69
CA ARG A 217 4.37 0.52 -6.52
C ARG A 217 3.00 0.58 -5.86
N GLU A 218 2.49 -0.56 -5.43
CA GLU A 218 1.21 -0.65 -4.72
C GLU A 218 1.19 0.20 -3.45
N LEU A 219 2.27 0.17 -2.65
CA LEU A 219 2.39 1.02 -1.47
C LEU A 219 2.38 2.51 -1.83
N THR A 220 3.03 2.90 -2.93
CA THR A 220 3.04 4.29 -3.39
C THR A 220 1.64 4.74 -3.83
N GLU A 221 0.91 3.88 -4.54
CA GLU A 221 -0.48 4.15 -4.94
C GLU A 221 -1.40 4.28 -3.72
N LYS A 222 -1.26 3.40 -2.73
CA LYS A 222 -2.04 3.44 -1.49
C LYS A 222 -1.75 4.68 -0.65
N LEU A 223 -0.49 5.14 -0.61
CA LEU A 223 -0.14 6.40 0.05
C LEU A 223 -0.80 7.60 -0.65
N ALA A 224 -0.78 7.64 -1.98
CA ALA A 224 -1.46 8.69 -2.74
C ALA A 224 -2.99 8.67 -2.53
N GLU A 225 -3.60 7.49 -2.45
CA GLU A 225 -5.03 7.33 -2.13
C GLU A 225 -5.36 7.84 -0.71
N ILE A 226 -4.51 7.55 0.27
CA ILE A 226 -4.65 8.06 1.65
C ILE A 226 -4.55 9.59 1.69
N ASP A 227 -3.60 10.18 0.96
CA ASP A 227 -3.44 11.64 0.88
C ASP A 227 -4.69 12.29 0.27
N GLN A 228 -5.25 11.71 -0.79
CA GLN A 228 -6.48 12.21 -1.42
C GLN A 228 -7.68 12.09 -0.47
N LEU A 229 -7.89 10.93 0.16
CA LEU A 229 -8.98 10.74 1.11
C LEU A 229 -8.86 11.68 2.33
N THR A 230 -7.65 12.01 2.73
CA THR A 230 -7.39 12.97 3.81
C THR A 230 -7.81 14.38 3.40
N GLN A 231 -7.49 14.80 2.18
CA GLN A 231 -7.95 16.09 1.64
C GLN A 231 -9.47 16.16 1.50
N ASP A 232 -10.08 15.09 0.96
CA ASP A 232 -11.54 15.01 0.79
C ASP A 232 -12.26 15.06 2.15
N LYS A 233 -11.70 14.42 3.19
CA LYS A 233 -12.21 14.49 4.57
C LYS A 233 -12.20 15.91 5.12
N VAL A 234 -11.08 16.63 4.96
CA VAL A 234 -10.96 18.03 5.43
C VAL A 234 -11.96 18.93 4.72
N LYS A 235 -12.15 18.72 3.40
CA LYS A 235 -13.16 19.46 2.63
C LYS A 235 -14.58 19.17 3.15
N ALA A 236 -14.92 17.90 3.36
CA ALA A 236 -16.23 17.51 3.89
C ALA A 236 -16.48 18.08 5.30
N GLU A 237 -15.46 18.13 6.16
CA GLU A 237 -15.54 18.76 7.49
C GLU A 237 -15.83 20.26 7.39
N THR A 238 -15.16 20.96 6.45
CA THR A 238 -15.37 22.40 6.21
C THR A 238 -16.76 22.69 5.65
N ASP A 239 -17.23 21.87 4.71
CA ASP A 239 -18.58 21.99 4.13
C ASP A 239 -19.65 21.75 5.21
N LEU A 240 -19.42 20.80 6.13
CA LEU A 240 -20.32 20.51 7.25
C LEU A 240 -20.34 21.64 8.28
N GLU A 241 -19.20 22.23 8.61
CA GLU A 241 -19.14 23.41 9.49
C GLU A 241 -19.90 24.60 8.88
N THR A 242 -19.72 24.84 7.58
CA THR A 242 -20.45 25.89 6.85
C THR A 242 -21.95 25.63 6.83
N ALA A 243 -22.38 24.40 6.58
CA ALA A 243 -23.79 24.02 6.60
C ALA A 243 -24.41 24.22 8.00
N ASN A 244 -23.69 23.86 9.07
CA ASN A 244 -24.16 24.05 10.44
C ASN A 244 -24.27 25.53 10.82
N ALA A 245 -23.33 26.37 10.37
CA ALA A 245 -23.43 27.82 10.54
C ALA A 245 -24.69 28.37 9.85
N ASN A 246 -24.94 27.97 8.60
CA ASN A 246 -26.14 28.38 7.85
C ASN A 246 -27.44 27.91 8.52
N ILE A 247 -27.48 26.67 9.04
CA ILE A 247 -28.64 26.16 9.80
C ILE A 247 -28.90 27.02 11.02
N THR A 248 -27.85 27.41 11.75
CA THR A 248 -27.97 28.27 12.95
C THR A 248 -28.56 29.63 12.57
N THR A 249 -28.05 30.27 11.51
CA THR A 249 -28.60 31.53 11.01
C THR A 249 -30.07 31.40 10.58
N LEU A 250 -30.42 30.36 9.84
CA LEU A 250 -31.81 30.12 9.42
C LEU A 250 -32.74 29.87 10.61
N GLN A 251 -32.26 29.24 11.69
CA GLN A 251 -33.03 29.06 12.91
C GLN A 251 -33.29 30.39 13.63
N GLU A 252 -32.31 31.29 13.68
CA GLU A 252 -32.46 32.64 14.22
C GLU A 252 -33.45 33.47 13.38
N GLU A 253 -33.32 33.43 12.06
CA GLU A 253 -34.25 34.10 11.13
C GLU A 253 -35.69 33.58 11.30
N LEU A 254 -35.87 32.26 11.41
CA LEU A 254 -37.17 31.64 11.64
C LEU A 254 -37.79 32.07 12.98
N ALA A 255 -36.98 32.14 14.05
CA ALA A 255 -37.43 32.63 15.34
C ALA A 255 -37.86 34.11 15.28
N GLY A 256 -37.09 34.95 14.59
CA GLY A 256 -37.43 36.34 14.34
C GLY A 256 -38.72 36.52 13.54
N ALA A 257 -38.88 35.73 12.47
CA ALA A 257 -40.11 35.72 11.67
C ALA A 257 -41.33 35.31 12.50
N LYS A 258 -41.21 34.29 13.35
CA LYS A 258 -42.28 33.85 14.24
C LYS A 258 -42.68 34.93 15.25
N ALA A 259 -41.71 35.61 15.85
CA ALA A 259 -41.97 36.73 16.76
C ALA A 259 -42.70 37.89 16.06
N ASN A 260 -42.34 38.19 14.80
CA ASN A 260 -43.04 39.20 14.00
C ASN A 260 -44.48 38.80 13.69
N VAL A 261 -44.73 37.53 13.37
CA VAL A 261 -46.10 37.00 13.16
C VAL A 261 -46.92 37.13 14.45
N ASP A 262 -46.38 36.76 15.60
CA ASP A 262 -47.07 36.89 16.88
C ASP A 262 -47.39 38.35 17.22
N LYS A 263 -46.47 39.28 16.94
CA LYS A 263 -46.67 40.72 17.11
C LYS A 263 -47.79 41.23 16.20
N LEU A 264 -47.73 40.94 14.89
CA LEU A 264 -48.74 41.36 13.92
C LEU A 264 -50.11 40.77 14.25
N SER A 265 -50.18 39.54 14.76
CA SER A 265 -51.44 38.94 15.21
C SER A 265 -52.07 39.70 16.37
N LYS A 266 -51.27 40.19 17.33
CA LYS A 266 -51.75 41.01 18.45
C LYS A 266 -52.21 42.39 17.97
N GLU A 267 -51.43 43.02 17.09
CA GLU A 267 -51.78 44.32 16.48
C GLU A 267 -53.08 44.22 15.69
N LYS A 268 -53.27 43.15 14.91
CA LYS A 268 -54.52 42.88 14.20
C LYS A 268 -55.70 42.73 15.16
N ALA A 269 -55.56 41.96 16.25
CA ALA A 269 -56.64 41.79 17.22
C ALA A 269 -57.02 43.13 17.90
N ALA A 270 -56.03 43.96 18.23
CA ALA A 270 -56.27 45.30 18.78
C ALA A 270 -56.96 46.23 17.77
N ALA A 271 -56.56 46.18 16.49
CA ALA A 271 -57.20 46.95 15.43
C ALA A 271 -58.65 46.48 15.20
N ASP A 272 -58.90 45.17 15.18
CA ASP A 272 -60.25 44.60 15.06
C ASP A 272 -61.16 45.05 16.23
N GLN A 273 -60.63 45.09 17.47
CA GLN A 273 -61.35 45.62 18.63
C GLN A 273 -61.65 47.12 18.49
N ALA A 274 -60.65 47.93 18.14
CA ALA A 274 -60.82 49.37 17.98
C ALA A 274 -61.86 49.70 16.90
N LEU A 275 -61.90 48.92 15.82
CA LEU A 275 -62.91 49.05 14.76
C LEU A 275 -64.31 48.73 15.27
N ALA A 276 -64.47 47.66 16.07
CA ALA A 276 -65.75 47.31 16.68
C ALA A 276 -66.25 48.42 17.63
N GLU A 277 -65.38 48.98 18.46
CA GLU A 277 -65.69 50.10 19.35
C GLU A 277 -66.09 51.36 18.57
N ALA A 278 -65.38 51.68 17.48
CA ALA A 278 -65.71 52.80 16.62
C ALA A 278 -67.09 52.64 15.97
N ASN A 279 -67.39 51.44 15.45
CA ASN A 279 -68.70 51.12 14.87
C ASN A 279 -69.83 51.25 15.91
N ALA A 280 -69.61 50.79 17.15
CA ALA A 280 -70.57 50.96 18.24
C ALA A 280 -70.81 52.44 18.57
N ARG A 281 -69.76 53.27 18.62
CA ARG A 281 -69.89 54.73 18.82
C ARG A 281 -70.67 55.40 17.70
N VAL A 282 -70.40 55.04 16.45
CA VAL A 282 -71.15 55.56 15.29
C VAL A 282 -72.64 55.21 15.40
N SER A 283 -72.96 53.98 15.79
CA SER A 283 -74.35 53.56 16.02
C SER A 283 -75.03 54.39 17.12
N ASN A 284 -74.36 54.59 18.26
CA ASN A 284 -74.90 55.38 19.37
C ASN A 284 -75.10 56.84 18.99
N LEU A 285 -74.11 57.46 18.34
CA LEU A 285 -74.24 58.82 17.81
C LEU A 285 -75.40 58.93 16.80
N GLY A 286 -75.59 57.91 15.96
CA GLY A 286 -76.75 57.84 15.07
C GLY A 286 -78.09 57.87 15.82
N GLN A 287 -78.20 57.15 16.95
CA GLN A 287 -79.39 57.19 17.80
C GLN A 287 -79.58 58.54 18.51
N GLU A 288 -78.50 59.13 19.01
CA GLU A 288 -78.53 60.46 19.64
C GLU A 288 -78.99 61.55 18.65
N VAL A 289 -78.48 61.51 17.42
CA VAL A 289 -78.91 62.43 16.34
C VAL A 289 -80.40 62.24 16.02
N ALA A 290 -80.88 61.00 15.93
CA ALA A 290 -82.30 60.74 15.71
C ALA A 290 -83.18 61.27 16.85
N ALA A 291 -82.76 61.06 18.10
CA ALA A 291 -83.46 61.58 19.28
C ALA A 291 -83.48 63.11 19.32
N ALA A 292 -82.34 63.77 19.01
CA ALA A 292 -82.24 65.21 18.91
C ALA A 292 -83.16 65.78 17.82
N ASN A 293 -83.19 65.16 16.64
CA ASN A 293 -84.09 65.55 15.55
C ASN A 293 -85.57 65.46 15.96
N ASN A 294 -85.97 64.39 16.66
CA ASN A 294 -87.33 64.26 17.19
C ASN A 294 -87.66 65.35 18.22
N ARG A 295 -86.69 65.72 19.08
CA ARG A 295 -86.83 66.80 20.06
C ARG A 295 -86.99 68.16 19.38
N VAL A 296 -86.23 68.41 18.31
CA VAL A 296 -86.35 69.63 17.51
C VAL A 296 -87.75 69.71 16.89
N ALA A 297 -88.24 68.62 16.28
CA ALA A 297 -89.58 68.59 15.69
C ALA A 297 -90.70 68.84 16.74
N ASP A 298 -90.59 68.26 17.95
CA ASP A 298 -91.50 68.52 19.07
C ASP A 298 -91.47 69.98 19.52
N LEU A 299 -90.28 70.57 19.64
CA LEU A 299 -90.13 71.98 20.01
C LEU A 299 -90.66 72.92 18.91
N GLU A 300 -90.46 72.60 17.63
CA GLU A 300 -91.04 73.35 16.52
C GLU A 300 -92.58 73.30 16.54
N ALA A 301 -93.16 72.14 16.86
CA ALA A 301 -94.62 72.00 17.01
C ALA A 301 -95.15 72.82 18.21
N GLN A 302 -94.48 72.77 19.37
CA GLN A 302 -94.84 73.58 20.53
C GLN A 302 -94.71 75.08 20.27
N LEU A 303 -93.67 75.49 19.52
CA LEU A 303 -93.49 76.87 19.11
C LEU A 303 -94.65 77.33 18.21
N ALA A 304 -95.08 76.49 17.27
CA ALA A 304 -96.24 76.78 16.41
C ALA A 304 -97.54 76.89 17.21
N GLU A 305 -97.79 75.99 18.16
CA GLU A 305 -98.95 76.04 19.06
C GLU A 305 -98.96 77.32 19.89
N LYS A 306 -97.84 77.66 20.55
CA LYS A 306 -97.72 78.91 21.32
C LYS A 306 -97.86 80.16 20.47
N THR A 307 -97.40 80.12 19.22
CA THR A 307 -97.60 81.22 18.27
C THR A 307 -99.09 81.39 17.97
N ALA A 308 -99.82 80.29 17.74
CA ALA A 308 -101.27 80.34 17.52
C ALA A 308 -102.05 80.82 18.76
N GLU A 309 -101.73 80.31 19.96
CA GLU A 309 -102.31 80.81 21.22
C GLU A 309 -102.07 82.31 21.39
N LEU A 310 -100.85 82.78 21.10
CA LEU A 310 -100.51 84.20 21.21
C LEU A 310 -101.34 85.05 20.24
N ASP A 311 -101.60 84.58 19.03
CA ASP A 311 -102.42 85.29 18.06
C ASP A 311 -103.91 85.34 18.48
N VAL A 312 -104.44 84.27 19.08
CA VAL A 312 -105.78 84.28 19.70
C VAL A 312 -105.84 85.30 20.84
N VAL A 313 -104.87 85.29 21.75
CA VAL A 313 -104.82 86.26 22.86
C VAL A 313 -104.72 87.71 22.37
N LYS A 314 -103.97 87.97 21.29
CA LYS A 314 -103.94 89.30 20.67
C LYS A 314 -105.30 89.70 20.08
N ALA A 315 -106.00 88.78 19.44
CA ALA A 315 -107.34 89.03 18.91
C ALA A 315 -108.34 89.32 20.05
N ASP A 316 -108.34 88.50 21.09
CA ASP A 316 -109.18 88.70 22.29
C ASP A 316 -108.87 90.04 22.97
N LYS A 317 -107.58 90.39 23.09
CA LYS A 317 -107.16 91.70 23.61
C LYS A 317 -107.72 92.85 22.77
N ALA A 318 -107.64 92.77 21.44
CA ALA A 318 -108.17 93.78 20.55
C ALA A 318 -109.71 93.90 20.67
N GLU A 319 -110.42 92.78 20.81
CA GLU A 319 -111.87 92.76 21.05
C GLU A 319 -112.24 93.39 22.39
N LEU A 320 -111.52 93.07 23.46
CA LEU A 320 -111.71 93.67 24.78
C LEU A 320 -111.45 95.18 24.76
N GLU A 321 -110.38 95.64 24.09
CA GLU A 321 -110.11 97.06 23.92
C GLU A 321 -111.23 97.78 23.13
N ALA A 322 -111.82 97.13 22.13
CA ALA A 322 -112.98 97.66 21.41
C ALA A 322 -114.22 97.76 22.31
N LYS A 323 -114.53 96.72 23.11
CA LYS A 323 -115.63 96.75 24.10
C LYS A 323 -115.43 97.81 25.16
N VAL A 324 -114.20 98.00 25.64
CA VAL A 324 -113.88 99.07 26.59
C VAL A 324 -114.19 100.44 26.00
N LYS A 325 -113.81 100.70 24.74
CA LYS A 325 -114.15 101.95 24.03
C LYS A 325 -115.66 102.13 23.85
N GLU A 326 -116.37 101.05 23.50
CA GLU A 326 -117.83 101.07 23.37
C GLU A 326 -118.51 101.41 24.71
N LEU A 327 -118.12 100.74 25.79
CA LEU A 327 -118.62 101.01 27.14
C LEU A 327 -118.31 102.44 27.60
N GLN A 328 -117.11 102.96 27.28
CA GLN A 328 -116.76 104.36 27.55
C GLN A 328 -117.71 105.32 26.81
N SER A 329 -117.97 105.08 25.52
CA SER A 329 -118.91 105.90 24.74
C SER A 329 -120.35 105.84 25.29
N LEU A 330 -120.80 104.66 25.71
CA LEU A 330 -122.09 104.45 26.38
C LEU A 330 -122.17 105.20 27.72
N LEU A 331 -121.09 105.20 28.50
CA LEU A 331 -121.01 105.95 29.75
C LEU A 331 -121.11 107.45 29.49
N GLU A 332 -120.35 107.98 28.53
CA GLU A 332 -120.45 109.39 28.12
C GLU A 332 -121.87 109.76 27.64
N GLN A 333 -122.53 108.87 26.88
CA GLN A 333 -123.92 109.07 26.46
C GLN A 333 -124.87 109.10 27.65
N LYS A 334 -124.70 108.19 28.62
CA LYS A 334 -125.50 108.16 29.84
C LYS A 334 -125.25 109.39 30.71
N ASP A 335 -124.02 109.88 30.80
CA ASP A 335 -123.69 111.10 31.52
C ASP A 335 -124.34 112.33 30.89
N ARG A 336 -124.31 112.45 29.55
CA ARG A 336 -125.07 113.49 28.82
C ARG A 336 -126.57 113.36 29.08
N SER A 337 -127.12 112.16 28.96
CA SER A 337 -128.53 111.91 29.23
C SER A 337 -128.92 112.24 30.67
N ASN A 338 -128.05 111.94 31.65
CA ASN A 338 -128.25 112.29 33.05
C ASN A 338 -128.19 113.80 33.26
N ALA A 339 -127.26 114.50 32.60
CA ALA A 339 -127.20 115.96 32.62
C ALA A 339 -128.47 116.58 32.00
N ASP A 340 -128.95 116.05 30.87
CA ASP A 340 -130.20 116.48 30.23
C ASP A 340 -131.41 116.22 31.14
N LEU A 341 -131.47 115.07 31.81
CA LEU A 341 -132.51 114.76 32.79
C LEU A 341 -132.43 115.68 34.00
N GLN A 342 -131.23 115.98 34.51
CA GLN A 342 -131.03 116.94 35.60
C GLN A 342 -131.51 118.34 35.20
N ALA A 343 -131.15 118.82 34.00
CA ALA A 343 -131.63 120.08 33.46
C ALA A 343 -133.16 120.10 33.32
N ASN A 344 -133.77 118.99 32.87
CA ASN A 344 -135.23 118.85 32.82
C ASN A 344 -135.87 118.85 34.21
N ILE A 345 -135.27 118.19 35.20
CA ILE A 345 -135.72 118.22 36.60
C ILE A 345 -135.67 119.66 37.13
N GLU A 346 -134.60 120.41 36.85
CA GLU A 346 -134.48 121.81 37.23
C GLU A 346 -135.54 122.68 36.56
N ARG A 347 -135.77 122.50 35.26
CA ARG A 347 -136.83 123.18 34.49
C ARG A 347 -138.21 122.89 35.09
N LEU A 348 -138.52 121.63 35.39
CA LEU A 348 -139.78 121.21 36.01
C LEU A 348 -139.92 121.74 37.44
N LYS A 349 -138.83 121.79 38.23
CA LYS A 349 -138.83 122.42 39.55
C LYS A 349 -139.11 123.92 39.44
N GLN A 350 -138.59 124.60 38.42
CA GLN A 350 -138.89 126.00 38.12
C GLN A 350 -140.36 126.18 37.73
N GLU A 351 -140.90 125.38 36.82
CA GLU A 351 -142.34 125.40 36.47
C GLU A 351 -143.25 125.14 37.70
N LEU A 352 -142.85 124.23 38.59
CA LEU A 352 -143.54 123.99 39.86
C LEU A 352 -143.48 125.21 40.77
N ALA A 353 -142.30 125.81 40.93
CA ALA A 353 -142.12 127.01 41.73
C ALA A 353 -142.95 128.19 41.20
N ASP A 354 -143.06 128.33 39.89
CA ASP A 354 -143.87 129.36 39.24
C ASP A 354 -145.37 129.08 39.45
N LYS A 355 -145.83 127.83 39.32
CA LYS A 355 -147.23 127.44 39.64
C LYS A 355 -147.60 127.65 41.11
N PHE A 356 -146.65 127.52 42.04
CA PHE A 356 -146.90 127.74 43.47
C PHE A 356 -147.02 129.22 43.87
N LYS A 357 -146.64 130.18 43.02
CA LYS A 357 -146.73 131.61 43.35
C LYS A 357 -148.10 132.25 43.05
N ASP A 358 -148.94 131.63 42.24
CA ASP A 358 -150.12 132.32 41.68
C ASP A 358 -151.45 132.11 42.43
N GLN A 359 -151.52 131.41 43.58
CA GLN A 359 -152.79 131.26 44.32
C GLN A 359 -152.64 131.30 45.86
N ALA A 360 -153.42 132.16 46.52
CA ALA A 360 -153.18 132.77 47.85
C ALA A 360 -153.88 132.12 49.10
N GLN A 361 -153.25 132.30 50.29
CA GLN A 361 -153.66 132.46 51.75
C GLN A 361 -155.08 132.08 52.33
N PRO A 362 -155.37 132.00 53.67
CA PRO A 362 -154.63 131.76 54.95
C PRO A 362 -155.34 130.80 56.02
N ARG A 363 -154.79 130.69 57.28
CA ARG A 363 -155.21 129.99 58.57
C ARG A 363 -154.83 128.49 58.74
N ALA A 364 -154.56 127.87 59.90
CA ALA A 364 -154.09 128.21 61.27
C ALA A 364 -153.83 126.91 62.11
N LYS A 365 -152.74 126.88 62.91
CA LYS A 365 -152.42 126.23 64.23
C LYS A 365 -152.66 124.72 64.60
N THR A 366 -151.53 124.09 65.04
CA THR A 366 -151.27 123.15 66.20
C THR A 366 -151.74 121.65 66.18
N PRO A 367 -151.20 120.70 67.02
CA PRO A 367 -149.79 120.38 67.38
C PRO A 367 -149.44 118.84 67.59
N GLN A 368 -148.14 118.50 67.43
CA GLN A 368 -147.26 117.59 68.24
C GLN A 368 -147.46 116.05 68.44
N ALA A 369 -146.29 115.37 68.52
CA ALA A 369 -145.93 114.05 69.12
C ALA A 369 -145.96 112.81 68.19
N SER A 370 -145.05 111.82 68.20
CA SER A 370 -143.78 111.52 68.91
C SER A 370 -143.30 110.10 68.49
N ASN A 371 -141.98 109.86 68.48
CA ASN A 371 -141.28 108.58 68.78
C ASN A 371 -141.51 107.37 67.83
N SER A 372 -140.60 106.40 67.59
CA SER A 372 -139.28 106.02 68.14
C SER A 372 -138.76 104.77 67.40
N VAL A 373 -137.44 104.74 67.11
CA VAL A 373 -136.44 103.69 67.44
C VAL A 373 -136.61 102.22 66.97
N ALA A 374 -135.44 101.66 66.58
CA ALA A 374 -135.02 100.23 66.61
C ALA A 374 -135.46 99.35 65.43
N LYS A 375 -134.68 98.36 64.95
CA LYS A 375 -133.32 97.84 65.19
C LYS A 375 -133.15 96.66 64.20
N GLN A 376 -131.90 96.24 64.00
CA GLN A 376 -131.49 94.86 63.62
C GLN A 376 -131.78 94.45 62.17
N LYS A 377 -130.98 93.64 61.47
CA LYS A 377 -129.87 92.72 61.81
C LYS A 377 -129.15 92.47 60.46
N ALA A 378 -127.85 92.71 60.32
CA ALA A 378 -126.78 91.73 60.50
C ALA A 378 -126.86 90.46 59.62
N SER A 379 -125.95 90.36 58.66
CA SER A 379 -125.09 89.17 58.45
C SER A 379 -123.92 89.46 57.50
N LYS A 380 -122.72 89.62 58.08
CA LYS A 380 -121.43 89.06 57.60
C LYS A 380 -121.48 87.52 57.79
N PRO A 381 -120.47 86.68 57.43
CA PRO A 381 -119.14 86.95 56.89
C PRO A 381 -118.82 86.07 55.63
N ALA A 382 -117.69 86.16 54.92
CA ALA A 382 -116.32 86.26 55.39
C ALA A 382 -115.35 86.77 54.31
N ALA A 383 -114.44 87.63 54.76
CA ALA A 383 -113.08 87.69 54.24
C ALA A 383 -112.21 86.77 55.12
N LYS A 384 -111.20 86.14 54.53
CA LYS A 384 -109.93 85.94 55.24
C LYS A 384 -108.75 85.97 54.26
N PRO A 385 -107.76 86.84 54.51
CA PRO A 385 -106.48 86.93 53.81
C PRO A 385 -105.34 86.28 54.62
N ALA A 386 -104.14 86.32 54.03
CA ALA A 386 -102.80 86.29 54.63
C ALA A 386 -102.07 84.95 54.83
N GLY A 387 -100.76 85.02 54.51
CA GLY A 387 -99.70 84.07 54.82
C GLY A 387 -99.00 83.57 53.56
N GLN A 388 -97.69 83.57 53.38
CA GLN A 388 -96.56 83.97 54.21
C GLN A 388 -95.32 83.76 53.31
N LEU A 389 -94.35 84.68 53.30
CA LEU A 389 -92.98 84.30 52.91
C LEU A 389 -92.38 83.48 54.06
N PRO A 390 -91.66 82.39 53.74
CA PRO A 390 -90.29 82.19 54.21
C PRO A 390 -89.40 82.11 52.94
N SER A 391 -88.35 82.92 52.71
CA SER A 391 -87.17 83.26 53.51
C SER A 391 -86.50 82.08 54.20
N THR A 392 -85.22 81.87 53.85
CA THR A 392 -84.24 80.88 54.33
C THR A 392 -84.48 79.45 53.81
N GLY A 393 -83.51 78.68 53.34
CA GLY A 393 -82.05 78.71 53.35
C GLY A 393 -81.57 77.30 52.92
N GLU A 394 -80.25 77.08 52.90
CA GLU A 394 -79.54 75.82 52.58
C GLU A 394 -79.33 75.56 51.08
N ALA A 395 -78.19 75.91 50.47
CA ALA A 395 -76.80 75.58 50.82
C ALA A 395 -76.53 74.06 50.86
N THR A 396 -76.30 73.47 49.69
CA THR A 396 -75.30 72.40 49.48
C THR A 396 -74.92 72.46 48.00
N ALA A 397 -73.83 73.16 47.66
CA ALA A 397 -72.50 72.59 47.57
C ALA A 397 -72.36 71.66 46.36
N ASN A 398 -71.90 72.25 45.26
CA ASN A 398 -71.13 71.56 44.23
C ASN A 398 -70.05 70.67 44.87
N PRO A 399 -69.88 69.40 44.47
CA PRO A 399 -68.64 68.71 44.70
C PRO A 399 -67.62 69.15 43.63
N PHE A 400 -66.60 69.84 44.11
CA PHE A 400 -65.37 70.20 43.42
C PHE A 400 -64.63 68.96 42.87
N PHE A 401 -63.97 69.17 41.73
CA PHE A 401 -62.63 68.72 41.39
C PHE A 401 -62.03 67.55 42.21
N THR A 402 -61.85 66.41 41.56
CA THR A 402 -60.89 65.38 42.01
C THR A 402 -59.70 65.38 41.07
N ALA A 403 -58.60 65.96 41.52
CA ALA A 403 -57.27 65.78 40.94
C ALA A 403 -56.47 64.83 41.84
N ALA A 404 -56.04 63.69 41.30
CA ALA A 404 -54.97 62.81 41.79
C ALA A 404 -54.80 61.67 40.77
N ALA A 405 -53.66 61.06 40.49
CA ALA A 405 -52.25 61.40 40.61
C ALA A 405 -51.56 60.39 39.67
N VAL A 406 -50.62 60.86 38.86
CA VAL A 406 -49.80 60.04 37.94
C VAL A 406 -48.77 59.24 38.76
N ALA A 407 -48.66 57.94 38.50
CA ALA A 407 -47.53 57.11 38.94
C ALA A 407 -46.97 56.34 37.73
N ILE A 408 -45.77 56.72 37.30
CA ILE A 408 -44.94 56.00 36.32
C ILE A 408 -43.99 55.12 37.12
N MET A 409 -44.03 53.80 36.92
CA MET A 409 -43.06 52.86 37.49
C MET A 409 -42.18 52.30 36.38
N THR A 410 -41.00 52.89 36.22
CA THR A 410 -39.88 52.39 35.41
C THR A 410 -39.18 51.25 36.14
N GLY A 411 -39.33 50.02 35.65
CA GLY A 411 -38.55 48.86 36.07
C GLY A 411 -37.36 48.65 35.13
N ALA A 412 -36.16 48.99 35.61
CA ALA A 412 -34.89 48.63 34.98
C ALA A 412 -34.52 47.19 35.35
N GLY A 413 -34.38 46.32 34.36
CA GLY A 413 -33.80 44.97 34.49
C GLY A 413 -32.43 44.93 33.84
N LEU A 414 -31.38 45.02 34.66
CA LEU A 414 -29.99 44.80 34.27
C LEU A 414 -29.63 43.39 34.77
N VAL A 415 -29.40 42.45 33.84
CA VAL A 415 -28.86 41.13 34.18
C VAL A 415 -27.58 40.87 33.40
N THR A 416 -26.56 40.64 34.22
CA THR A 416 -25.16 40.32 34.02
C THR A 416 -24.95 39.06 33.19
N VAL A 417 -24.01 39.08 32.24
CA VAL A 417 -23.36 37.87 31.70
C VAL A 417 -21.85 38.06 31.79
N MET A 418 -21.21 37.21 32.60
CA MET A 418 -19.75 37.03 32.68
C MET A 418 -19.35 35.72 31.97
N PRO A 419 -18.06 35.55 31.63
CA PRO A 419 -17.63 34.81 30.43
C PRO A 419 -17.29 33.34 30.69
N LYS A 420 -17.43 32.50 29.66
CA LYS A 420 -16.81 31.17 29.62
C LYS A 420 -15.58 31.16 28.72
N ARG A 421 -14.44 30.86 29.33
CA ARG A 421 -13.24 30.28 28.69
C ARG A 421 -13.44 28.77 28.50
N GLN A 422 -13.03 28.24 27.36
CA GLN A 422 -12.42 26.91 27.13
C GLN A 422 -11.93 26.90 25.67
N LYS A 423 -10.62 27.02 25.40
CA LYS A 423 -9.67 25.90 25.14
C LYS A 423 -10.24 24.81 24.22
N ASN A 424 -9.87 24.85 22.94
CA ASN A 424 -8.79 24.04 22.37
C ASN A 424 -8.18 24.76 21.18
#